data_AF-A0AAW1BIP9-F1
#
_entry.id   AF-A0AAW1BIP9-F1
#
_cell.length_a   1.000
_cell.length_b   1.000
_cell.length_c   1.000
_cell.angle_alpha   90.00
_cell.angle_beta   90.00
_cell.angle_gamma   90.00
#
_symmetry.space_group_name_H-M   'P 1'
#
loop_
_entity.id
_entity.type
_entity.pdbx_description
1 polymer ?
#
loop_
_entity_poly.entity_id
_entity_poly.type
_entity_poly.pdbx_seq_one_letter_code
_entity_poly.pdbx_strand_id
1 'polypeptide(L)'
;MSTVTTEEQALFEAVYILQLIGFSAGATGCILLPITVHHSDWRLWFIEKTSHYMAGVTRVGIWKICFPPNLIESHNYTLRCCHDFELFEKFFPVEMKLGQILMFIGSLFAFWGLLFAFLIPWNSFFQRHIQTRWLPFIGGMFYVLSSICVFIPISWNVYSVFRNENIPFPSSFHLPSRPIAQKNGGAIYLGFMSGVLLFVSGFSIIFQIILMKKITVAFRSIRISPV
;
A
#
# COMPACT_ATOMS: atom_id res chain seq x y z
N MET A 1 -43.75 15.21 15.42
CA MET A 1 -43.10 14.71 14.18
C MET A 1 -42.13 15.79 13.74
N SER A 2 -40.92 15.76 14.29
CA SER A 2 -39.93 16.84 14.14
C SER A 2 -39.37 16.81 12.72
N THR A 3 -39.53 17.91 12.00
CA THR A 3 -38.87 18.18 10.73
C THR A 3 -37.36 18.17 10.96
N VAL A 4 -36.71 17.05 10.63
CA VAL A 4 -35.25 17.01 10.46
C VAL A 4 -34.91 18.10 9.46
N THR A 5 -34.01 19.01 9.86
CA THR A 5 -33.62 20.10 8.96
C THR A 5 -32.89 19.50 7.76
N THR A 6 -33.08 20.06 6.57
CA THR A 6 -32.42 19.60 5.33
C THR A 6 -30.90 19.50 5.47
N GLU A 7 -30.29 20.31 6.34
CA GLU A 7 -28.87 20.25 6.70
C GLU A 7 -28.49 18.98 7.47
N GLU A 8 -29.31 18.55 8.44
CA GLU A 8 -29.04 17.32 9.21
C GLU A 8 -29.11 16.07 8.34
N GLN A 9 -30.06 16.02 7.40
CA GLN A 9 -30.17 14.90 6.46
C GLN A 9 -28.96 14.82 5.54
N ALA A 10 -28.50 15.96 4.99
CA ALA A 10 -27.28 16.01 4.19
C ALA A 10 -26.04 15.55 4.98
N LEU A 11 -26.00 15.82 6.28
CA LEU A 11 -24.90 15.43 7.17
C LEU A 11 -24.85 13.92 7.42
N PHE A 12 -26.01 13.28 7.61
CA PHE A 12 -26.09 11.82 7.75
C PHE A 12 -25.69 11.10 6.46
N GLU A 13 -26.15 11.58 5.30
CA GLU A 13 -25.73 11.06 3.99
C GLU A 13 -24.21 11.18 3.79
N ALA A 14 -23.62 12.33 4.14
CA ALA A 14 -22.18 12.52 4.06
C ALA A 14 -21.40 11.52 4.94
N VAL A 15 -21.85 11.26 6.16
CA VAL A 15 -21.23 10.25 7.05
C VAL A 15 -21.27 8.86 6.40
N TYR A 16 -22.42 8.48 5.84
CA TYR A 16 -22.60 7.16 5.23
C TYR A 16 -21.71 6.98 3.99
N ILE A 17 -21.65 8.00 3.12
CA ILE A 17 -20.79 8.00 1.94
C ILE A 17 -19.31 7.88 2.33
N LEU A 18 -18.87 8.65 3.32
CA LEU A 18 -17.49 8.59 3.82
C LEU A 18 -17.15 7.22 4.41
N GLN A 19 -18.09 6.58 5.10
CA GLN A 19 -17.93 5.22 5.62
C GLN A 19 -17.76 4.19 4.50
N LEU A 20 -18.60 4.27 3.47
CA LEU A 20 -18.54 3.34 2.34
C LEU A 20 -17.25 3.50 1.54
N ILE A 21 -16.87 4.75 1.23
CA ILE A 21 -15.61 5.09 0.57
C ILE A 21 -14.43 4.61 1.42
N GLY A 22 -14.46 4.93 2.71
CA GLY A 22 -13.40 4.56 3.66
C GLY A 22 -13.16 3.05 3.69
N PHE A 23 -14.21 2.28 3.94
CA PHE A 23 -14.09 0.83 4.05
C PHE A 23 -13.69 0.17 2.73
N SER A 24 -14.31 0.55 1.60
CA SER A 24 -14.01 -0.05 0.30
C SER A 24 -12.58 0.26 -0.16
N ALA A 25 -12.16 1.53 -0.09
CA ALA A 25 -10.81 1.93 -0.44
C ALA A 25 -9.77 1.27 0.49
N GLY A 26 -10.04 1.20 1.79
CA GLY A 26 -9.17 0.55 2.76
C GLY A 26 -8.98 -0.95 2.49
N ALA A 27 -10.07 -1.66 2.19
CA ALA A 27 -10.02 -3.08 1.85
C ALA A 27 -9.24 -3.33 0.55
N THR A 28 -9.53 -2.57 -0.51
CA THR A 28 -8.80 -2.70 -1.79
C THR A 28 -7.31 -2.36 -1.62
N GLY A 29 -6.99 -1.26 -0.92
CA GLY A 29 -5.61 -0.88 -0.63
C GLY A 29 -4.85 -1.95 0.16
N CYS A 30 -5.50 -2.55 1.17
CA CYS A 30 -4.95 -3.63 1.99
C CYS A 30 -4.66 -4.92 1.19
N ILE A 31 -5.41 -5.19 0.12
CA ILE A 31 -5.18 -6.34 -0.77
C ILE A 31 -4.05 -6.04 -1.78
N LEU A 32 -4.04 -4.84 -2.36
CA LEU A 32 -3.04 -4.44 -3.35
C LEU A 32 -1.63 -4.31 -2.75
N LEU A 33 -1.53 -3.94 -1.47
CA LEU A 33 -0.26 -3.77 -0.79
C LEU A 33 0.60 -5.05 -0.77
N PRO A 34 0.15 -6.19 -0.19
CA PRO A 34 0.93 -7.43 -0.17
C PRO A 34 1.22 -7.98 -1.58
N ILE A 35 0.31 -7.77 -2.54
CA ILE A 35 0.55 -8.10 -3.96
C ILE A 35 1.77 -7.32 -4.46
N THR A 36 1.80 -6.01 -4.20
CA THR A 36 2.94 -5.15 -4.57
C THR A 36 4.23 -5.60 -3.89
N VAL A 37 4.17 -5.91 -2.58
CA VAL A 37 5.34 -6.39 -1.82
C VAL A 37 5.94 -7.62 -2.48
N HIS A 38 5.13 -8.63 -2.79
CA HIS A 38 5.62 -9.90 -3.31
C HIS A 38 6.00 -9.86 -4.81
N HIS A 39 5.54 -8.87 -5.56
CA HIS A 39 5.82 -8.80 -6.99
C HIS A 39 7.29 -8.49 -7.29
N SER A 40 7.87 -9.11 -8.31
CA SER A 40 9.24 -8.85 -8.77
C SER A 40 9.38 -7.66 -9.73
N ASP A 41 8.29 -6.98 -10.07
CA ASP A 41 8.28 -5.93 -11.10
C ASP A 41 8.39 -4.54 -10.46
N TRP A 42 9.37 -4.34 -9.57
CA TRP A 42 9.65 -3.01 -9.03
C TRP A 42 10.56 -2.23 -9.96
N ARG A 43 11.68 -2.83 -10.35
CA ARG A 43 12.65 -2.27 -11.31
C ARG A 43 12.85 -3.23 -12.46
N LEU A 44 12.72 -2.73 -13.67
CA LEU A 44 13.06 -3.43 -14.91
C LEU A 44 14.48 -3.04 -15.30
N TRP A 45 15.38 -4.01 -15.31
CA TRP A 45 16.79 -3.86 -15.65
C TRP A 45 17.06 -4.40 -17.04
N PHE A 46 17.48 -3.54 -17.97
CA PHE A 46 17.83 -3.93 -19.34
C PHE A 46 19.31 -4.32 -19.41
N ILE A 47 19.57 -5.51 -19.93
CA ILE A 47 20.90 -6.14 -19.97
C ILE A 47 21.26 -6.46 -21.42
N GLU A 48 22.52 -6.19 -21.80
CA GLU A 48 23.07 -6.58 -23.11
C GLU A 48 23.46 -8.05 -23.13
N LYS A 49 23.79 -8.56 -24.31
CA LYS A 49 24.32 -9.90 -24.44
C LYS A 49 25.65 -10.02 -23.70
N THR A 50 25.74 -10.93 -22.74
CA THR A 50 26.98 -11.28 -22.01
C THR A 50 27.38 -12.72 -22.34
N SER A 51 28.46 -13.22 -21.72
CA SER A 51 28.85 -14.63 -21.85
C SER A 51 27.84 -15.61 -21.24
N HIS A 52 27.00 -15.15 -20.31
CA HIS A 52 26.04 -16.00 -19.58
C HIS A 52 24.57 -15.75 -19.98
N TYR A 53 24.23 -14.54 -20.44
CA TYR A 53 22.85 -14.15 -20.77
C TYR A 53 22.71 -13.59 -22.18
N MET A 54 21.63 -13.96 -22.87
CA MET A 54 21.18 -13.19 -24.03
C MET A 54 20.63 -11.83 -23.59
N ALA A 55 20.61 -10.85 -24.51
CA ALA A 55 20.01 -9.55 -24.25
C ALA A 55 18.56 -9.71 -23.77
N GLY A 56 18.19 -9.02 -22.69
CA GLY A 56 16.92 -9.27 -22.01
C GLY A 56 16.62 -8.31 -20.87
N VAL A 57 15.50 -8.57 -20.19
CA VAL A 57 15.03 -7.76 -19.06
C VAL A 57 14.98 -8.61 -17.79
N THR A 58 15.79 -8.21 -16.81
CA THR A 58 15.74 -8.75 -15.46
C THR A 58 14.76 -7.94 -14.63
N ARG A 59 13.90 -8.63 -13.89
CA ARG A 59 12.87 -8.02 -13.04
C ARG A 59 13.34 -8.09 -11.60
N VAL A 60 13.61 -6.94 -11.01
CA VAL A 60 14.12 -6.83 -9.65
C VAL A 60 12.98 -6.35 -8.76
N GLY A 61 12.56 -7.21 -7.84
CA GLY A 61 11.66 -6.85 -6.74
C GLY A 61 12.42 -6.59 -5.44
N ILE A 62 11.66 -6.34 -4.39
CA ILE A 62 12.22 -6.19 -3.04
C ILE A 62 12.54 -7.55 -2.40
N TRP A 63 11.74 -8.59 -2.71
CA TRP A 63 11.84 -9.92 -2.10
C TRP A 63 12.33 -11.01 -3.05
N LYS A 64 12.36 -10.75 -4.35
CA LYS A 64 12.87 -11.70 -5.33
C LYS A 64 13.31 -11.00 -6.61
N ILE A 65 14.23 -11.63 -7.32
CA ILE A 65 14.67 -11.23 -8.65
C ILE A 65 14.36 -12.34 -9.63
N CYS A 66 13.94 -11.98 -10.84
CA CYS A 66 13.64 -12.93 -11.89
C CYS A 66 14.44 -12.61 -13.15
N PHE A 67 15.19 -13.60 -13.62
CA PHE A 67 16.05 -13.52 -14.79
C PHE A 67 15.26 -13.67 -16.09
N PRO A 68 15.81 -13.19 -17.23
CA PRO A 68 15.23 -13.45 -18.54
C PRO A 68 15.26 -14.96 -18.86
N PRO A 69 14.27 -15.50 -19.59
CA PRO A 69 14.15 -16.93 -19.89
C PRO A 69 15.22 -17.49 -20.85
N ASN A 70 16.16 -16.66 -21.32
CA ASN A 70 17.12 -17.03 -22.37
C ASN A 70 18.53 -17.16 -21.80
N LEU A 71 18.81 -18.28 -21.12
CA LEU A 71 20.16 -18.70 -20.75
C LEU A 71 20.88 -19.22 -21.99
N ILE A 72 22.14 -18.82 -22.20
CA ILE A 72 22.91 -19.12 -23.42
C ILE A 72 23.11 -20.64 -23.64
N GLU A 73 23.03 -21.46 -22.60
CA GLU A 73 23.19 -22.92 -22.67
C GLU A 73 21.88 -23.72 -22.72
N SER A 74 20.71 -23.09 -22.69
CA SER A 74 19.44 -23.82 -22.85
C SER A 74 18.56 -23.22 -23.93
N HIS A 75 18.66 -23.80 -25.12
CA HIS A 75 17.70 -23.55 -26.19
C HIS A 75 16.29 -24.14 -25.93
N ASN A 76 16.09 -24.92 -24.85
CA ASN A 76 14.87 -25.71 -24.63
C ASN A 76 14.07 -25.39 -23.36
N TYR A 77 14.53 -24.51 -22.47
CA TYR A 77 13.78 -24.17 -21.24
C TYR A 77 13.22 -22.75 -21.31
N THR A 78 11.91 -22.61 -21.51
CA THR A 78 11.16 -21.32 -21.46
C THR A 78 10.79 -20.91 -20.03
N LEU A 79 11.57 -21.30 -19.02
CA LEU A 79 11.25 -21.06 -17.61
C LEU A 79 11.96 -19.81 -17.11
N ARG A 80 11.19 -18.91 -16.49
CA ARG A 80 11.72 -17.73 -15.79
C ARG A 80 12.30 -18.18 -14.45
N CYS A 81 13.63 -18.24 -14.34
CA CYS A 81 14.30 -18.50 -13.07
C CYS A 81 14.13 -17.28 -12.15
N CYS A 82 13.59 -17.49 -10.95
CA CYS A 82 13.52 -16.48 -9.91
C CYS A 82 14.32 -16.93 -8.69
N HIS A 83 14.99 -15.99 -8.05
CA HIS A 83 15.72 -16.20 -6.81
C HIS A 83 15.12 -15.27 -5.76
N ASP A 84 14.72 -15.85 -4.63
CA ASP A 84 14.21 -15.11 -3.49
C ASP A 84 15.36 -14.51 -2.70
N PHE A 85 15.14 -13.33 -2.15
CA PHE A 85 16.11 -12.61 -1.34
C PHE A 85 15.82 -12.82 0.13
N GLU A 86 16.88 -12.92 0.94
CA GLU A 86 16.73 -12.87 2.38
C GLU A 86 16.48 -11.42 2.86
N LEU A 87 16.05 -11.30 4.12
CA LEU A 87 15.93 -10.00 4.78
C LEU A 87 17.32 -9.40 4.99
N PHE A 88 17.50 -8.14 4.58
CA PHE A 88 18.74 -7.38 4.78
C PHE A 88 20.00 -7.95 4.11
N GLU A 89 19.85 -8.47 2.90
CA GLU A 89 20.98 -8.88 2.07
C GLU A 89 22.11 -7.84 2.05
N LYS A 90 23.36 -8.29 2.21
CA LYS A 90 24.50 -7.37 2.39
C LYS A 90 24.68 -6.44 1.21
N PHE A 91 24.46 -6.94 0.00
CA PHE A 91 24.59 -6.20 -1.25
C PHE A 91 23.42 -5.25 -1.55
N PHE A 92 22.34 -5.30 -0.77
CA PHE A 92 21.23 -4.38 -0.98
C PHE A 92 21.61 -2.95 -0.63
N PRO A 93 21.32 -1.99 -1.53
CA PRO A 93 21.46 -0.60 -1.20
C PRO A 93 20.39 -0.21 -0.16
N VAL A 94 20.64 0.89 0.56
CA VAL A 94 19.88 1.25 1.76
C VAL A 94 18.39 1.41 1.46
N GLU A 95 18.04 1.90 0.27
CA GLU A 95 16.65 2.09 -0.12
C GLU A 95 15.88 0.78 -0.25
N MET A 96 16.53 -0.32 -0.67
CA MET A 96 15.87 -1.63 -0.76
C MET A 96 15.65 -2.25 0.62
N LYS A 97 16.62 -2.11 1.54
CA LYS A 97 16.49 -2.58 2.93
C LYS A 97 15.37 -1.84 3.66
N LEU A 98 15.34 -0.51 3.54
CA LEU A 98 14.24 0.30 4.08
C LEU A 98 12.91 -0.04 3.40
N GLY A 99 12.92 -0.33 2.10
CA GLY A 99 11.76 -0.84 1.37
C GLY A 99 11.19 -2.13 1.96
N GLN A 100 12.03 -3.13 2.26
CA GLN A 100 11.60 -4.37 2.92
C GLN A 100 10.87 -4.07 4.24
N ILE A 101 11.49 -3.27 5.10
CA ILE A 101 10.93 -2.94 6.43
C ILE A 101 9.63 -2.15 6.29
N LEU A 102 9.64 -1.05 5.55
CA LEU A 102 8.53 -0.13 5.46
C LEU A 102 7.31 -0.79 4.80
N MET A 103 7.52 -1.55 3.73
CA MET A 103 6.41 -2.26 3.07
C MET A 103 5.83 -3.36 3.98
N PHE A 104 6.67 -4.05 4.76
CA PHE A 104 6.21 -5.04 5.74
C PHE A 104 5.41 -4.40 6.89
N ILE A 105 5.97 -3.38 7.55
CA ILE A 105 5.28 -2.63 8.62
C ILE A 105 4.00 -1.97 8.09
N GLY A 106 4.05 -1.39 6.89
CA GLY A 106 2.89 -0.81 6.22
C GLY A 106 1.79 -1.84 6.01
N SER A 107 2.14 -3.09 5.64
CA SER A 107 1.16 -4.18 5.50
C SER A 107 0.50 -4.53 6.82
N LEU A 108 1.26 -4.57 7.92
CA LEU A 108 0.70 -4.79 9.26
C LEU A 108 -0.25 -3.66 9.65
N PHE A 109 0.12 -2.40 9.43
CA PHE A 109 -0.76 -1.26 9.68
C PHE A 109 -2.03 -1.30 8.82
N ALA A 110 -1.95 -1.67 7.54
CA ALA A 110 -3.13 -1.83 6.70
C ALA A 110 -4.08 -2.91 7.25
N PHE A 111 -3.53 -4.03 7.70
CA PHE A 111 -4.30 -5.12 8.30
C PHE A 111 -5.00 -4.68 9.60
N TRP A 112 -4.28 -4.04 10.53
CA TRP A 112 -4.88 -3.49 11.75
C TRP A 112 -5.91 -2.39 11.46
N GLY A 113 -5.63 -1.54 10.47
CA GLY A 113 -6.56 -0.54 9.96
C GLY A 113 -7.88 -1.17 9.52
N LEU A 114 -7.81 -2.27 8.75
CA LEU A 114 -8.98 -3.01 8.29
C LEU A 114 -9.78 -3.64 9.43
N LEU A 115 -9.10 -4.27 10.39
CA LEU A 115 -9.76 -4.88 11.55
C LEU A 115 -10.55 -3.84 12.36
N PHE A 116 -9.97 -2.67 12.61
CA PHE A 116 -10.65 -1.62 13.36
C PHE A 116 -11.71 -0.88 12.53
N ALA A 117 -11.49 -0.69 11.23
CA ALA A 117 -12.47 -0.10 10.32
C ALA A 117 -13.71 -0.98 10.15
N PHE A 118 -13.56 -2.30 10.18
CA PHE A 118 -14.66 -3.27 10.08
C PHE A 118 -15.71 -3.13 11.21
N LEU A 119 -15.31 -2.61 12.38
CA LEU A 119 -16.22 -2.39 13.50
C LEU A 119 -17.33 -1.37 13.17
N ILE A 120 -17.09 -0.44 12.24
CA ILE A 120 -18.09 0.56 11.85
C ILE A 120 -19.30 -0.09 11.15
N PRO A 121 -19.14 -0.78 10.00
CA PRO A 121 -20.26 -1.45 9.34
C PRO A 121 -20.85 -2.56 10.21
N TRP A 122 -20.03 -3.27 11.00
CA TRP A 122 -20.51 -4.31 11.92
C TRP A 122 -21.51 -3.75 12.96
N ASN A 123 -21.17 -2.65 13.62
CA ASN A 123 -22.07 -2.03 14.60
C ASN A 123 -23.35 -1.49 13.95
N SER A 124 -23.24 -0.95 12.72
CA SER A 124 -24.41 -0.50 11.95
C SER A 124 -25.35 -1.66 11.59
N PHE A 125 -24.79 -2.80 11.19
CA PHE A 125 -25.58 -3.97 10.79
C PHE A 125 -26.27 -4.63 11.99
N PHE A 126 -25.57 -4.79 13.12
CA PHE A 126 -26.12 -5.44 14.31
C PHE A 126 -26.82 -4.50 15.29
N GLN A 127 -26.97 -3.21 14.95
CA GLN A 127 -27.53 -2.15 15.81
C GLN A 127 -26.90 -2.13 17.22
N ARG A 128 -25.64 -2.57 17.34
CA ARG A 128 -24.92 -2.63 18.62
C ARG A 128 -24.30 -1.28 18.89
N HIS A 129 -24.74 -0.62 19.96
CA HIS A 129 -24.05 0.52 20.56
C HIS A 129 -22.84 0.05 21.36
N ILE A 130 -21.88 -0.57 20.69
CA ILE A 130 -20.58 -0.85 21.30
C ILE A 130 -19.88 0.50 21.56
N GLN A 131 -19.44 0.69 22.81
CA GLN A 131 -18.83 1.93 23.31
C GLN A 131 -17.41 2.17 22.77
N THR A 132 -17.00 1.52 21.68
CA THR A 132 -15.67 1.64 21.09
C THR A 132 -15.60 2.73 20.02
N ARG A 133 -16.16 3.91 20.32
CA ARG A 133 -16.21 5.07 19.42
C ARG A 133 -14.83 5.52 18.92
N TRP A 134 -13.75 5.15 19.63
CA TRP A 134 -12.37 5.51 19.32
C TRP A 134 -11.62 4.50 18.44
N LEU A 135 -12.06 3.23 18.38
CA LEU A 135 -11.34 2.19 17.63
C LEU A 135 -11.29 2.49 16.13
N PRO A 136 -12.38 2.92 15.47
CA PRO A 136 -12.31 3.27 14.06
C PRO A 136 -11.39 4.46 13.76
N PHE A 137 -11.23 5.39 14.72
CA PHE A 137 -10.31 6.51 14.57
C PHE A 137 -8.87 6.01 14.55
N ILE A 138 -8.55 5.07 15.45
CA ILE A 138 -7.25 4.38 15.47
C ILE A 138 -7.04 3.60 14.16
N GLY A 139 -8.08 2.93 13.65
CA GLY A 139 -8.04 2.25 12.35
C GLY A 139 -7.69 3.19 11.19
N GLY A 140 -8.33 4.37 11.15
CA GLY A 140 -8.01 5.41 10.17
C GLY A 140 -6.56 5.91 10.28
N MET A 141 -6.05 6.09 11.51
CA MET A 141 -4.64 6.45 11.72
C MET A 141 -3.68 5.39 11.22
N PHE A 142 -3.98 4.10 11.44
CA PHE A 142 -3.17 3.01 10.90
C PHE A 142 -3.16 3.00 9.37
N TYR A 143 -4.27 3.31 8.71
CA TYR A 143 -4.29 3.45 7.25
C TYR A 143 -3.44 4.62 6.75
N VAL A 144 -3.45 5.77 7.42
CA VAL A 144 -2.58 6.90 7.08
C VAL A 144 -1.10 6.52 7.28
N LEU A 145 -0.74 5.88 8.39
CA LEU A 145 0.61 5.41 8.65
C LEU A 145 1.06 4.38 7.61
N SER A 146 0.19 3.43 7.26
CA SER A 146 0.44 2.44 6.21
C SER A 146 0.74 3.12 4.88
N SER A 147 -0.08 4.10 4.48
CA SER A 147 0.12 4.86 3.26
C SER A 147 1.48 5.59 3.21
N ILE A 148 1.90 6.22 4.32
CA ILE A 148 3.22 6.85 4.44
C ILE A 148 4.33 5.81 4.25
N CYS A 149 4.22 4.65 4.90
CA CYS A 149 5.17 3.55 4.76
C CYS A 149 5.25 3.02 3.32
N VAL A 150 4.20 3.15 2.51
CA VAL A 150 4.19 2.76 1.10
C VAL A 150 4.81 3.83 0.20
N PHE A 151 4.47 5.11 0.42
CA PHE A 151 4.96 6.18 -0.45
C PHE A 151 6.45 6.44 -0.34
N ILE A 152 7.06 6.27 0.84
CA ILE A 152 8.50 6.45 1.03
C ILE A 152 9.32 5.54 0.09
N PRO A 153 9.19 4.20 0.14
CA PRO A 153 9.98 3.30 -0.70
C PRO A 153 9.62 3.38 -2.18
N ILE A 154 8.36 3.69 -2.52
CA ILE A 154 7.96 3.93 -3.92
C ILE A 154 8.66 5.16 -4.48
N SER A 155 8.64 6.27 -3.75
CA SER A 155 9.25 7.53 -4.19
C SER A 155 10.77 7.35 -4.35
N TRP A 156 11.40 6.68 -3.39
CA TRP A 156 12.83 6.39 -3.47
C TRP A 156 13.16 5.47 -4.65
N ASN A 157 12.35 4.43 -4.90
CA ASN A 157 12.53 3.57 -6.07
C ASN A 157 12.46 4.34 -7.38
N VAL A 158 11.44 5.20 -7.54
CA VAL A 158 11.29 6.04 -8.74
C VAL A 158 12.49 6.96 -8.91
N TYR A 159 13.00 7.54 -7.82
CA TYR A 159 14.20 8.36 -7.83
C TYR A 159 15.46 7.56 -8.26
N SER A 160 15.69 6.39 -7.68
CA SER A 160 16.83 5.52 -8.03
C SER A 160 16.79 5.06 -9.49
N VAL A 161 15.60 4.72 -10.00
CA VAL A 161 15.41 4.34 -11.41
C VAL A 161 15.70 5.53 -12.34
N PHE A 162 15.21 6.73 -12.00
CA PHE A 162 15.47 7.95 -12.77
C PHE A 162 16.98 8.28 -12.82
N ARG A 163 17.70 8.03 -11.73
CA ARG A 163 19.15 8.24 -11.62
C ARG A 163 20.00 7.08 -12.17
N ASN A 164 19.34 6.01 -12.65
CA ASN A 164 19.98 4.77 -13.08
C ASN A 164 20.97 4.21 -12.04
N GLU A 165 20.59 4.25 -10.76
CA GLU A 165 21.44 3.79 -9.66
C GLU A 165 21.71 2.29 -9.74
N ASN A 166 22.94 1.89 -9.40
CA ASN A 166 23.35 0.51 -9.49
C ASN A 166 23.05 -0.27 -8.20
N ILE A 167 22.91 -1.58 -8.36
CA ILE A 167 22.77 -2.55 -7.28
C ILE A 167 23.99 -3.47 -7.41
N PRO A 168 24.86 -3.56 -6.39
CA PRO A 168 26.10 -4.33 -6.46
C PRO A 168 25.83 -5.83 -6.28
N PHE A 169 25.09 -6.44 -7.20
CA PHE A 169 24.80 -7.88 -7.16
C PHE A 169 26.09 -8.70 -7.04
N PRO A 170 26.10 -9.78 -6.24
CA PRO A 170 27.26 -10.64 -6.12
C PRO A 170 27.52 -11.39 -7.44
N SER A 171 28.77 -11.81 -7.63
CA SER A 171 29.23 -12.46 -8.87
C SER A 171 28.47 -13.74 -9.21
N SER A 172 27.85 -14.40 -8.24
CA SER A 172 27.00 -15.59 -8.42
C SER A 172 25.76 -15.34 -9.29
N PHE A 173 25.31 -14.09 -9.42
CA PHE A 173 24.15 -13.73 -10.25
C PHE A 173 24.52 -13.53 -11.72
N HIS A 174 25.83 -13.49 -12.05
CA HIS A 174 26.35 -13.24 -13.40
C HIS A 174 25.76 -11.98 -14.09
N LEU A 175 25.28 -11.02 -13.29
CA LEU A 175 24.70 -9.76 -13.77
C LEU A 175 25.80 -8.72 -13.98
N PRO A 176 25.67 -7.83 -15.00
CA PRO A 176 26.59 -6.71 -15.13
C PRO A 176 26.44 -5.76 -13.94
N SER A 177 27.54 -5.10 -13.57
CA SER A 177 27.57 -4.18 -12.42
C SER A 177 26.65 -2.96 -12.58
N ARG A 178 26.24 -2.64 -13.82
CA ARG A 178 25.26 -1.60 -14.14
C ARG A 178 24.36 -2.04 -15.31
N PRO A 179 23.06 -1.72 -15.27
CA PRO A 179 22.17 -1.94 -16.40
C PRO A 179 22.37 -0.84 -17.45
N ILE A 180 21.98 -1.13 -18.70
CA ILE A 180 21.97 -0.14 -19.79
C ILE A 180 20.98 0.98 -19.44
N ALA A 181 19.81 0.55 -19.01
CA ALA A 181 18.69 1.40 -18.67
C ALA A 181 17.87 0.74 -17.57
N GLN A 182 17.14 1.57 -16.83
CA GLN A 182 16.16 1.13 -15.84
C GLN A 182 14.80 1.75 -16.14
N LYS A 183 13.75 0.97 -15.87
CA LYS A 183 12.37 1.47 -15.90
C LYS A 183 11.61 0.97 -14.68
N ASN A 184 10.61 1.74 -14.27
CA ASN A 184 9.68 1.30 -13.22
C ASN A 184 8.86 0.13 -13.75
N GLY A 185 8.76 -0.95 -12.96
CA GLY A 185 7.90 -2.06 -13.29
C GLY A 185 6.45 -1.83 -12.82
N GLY A 186 5.58 -2.79 -13.16
CA GLY A 186 4.14 -2.73 -12.85
C GLY A 186 3.82 -2.60 -11.35
N ALA A 187 4.66 -3.18 -10.48
CA ALA A 187 4.44 -3.18 -9.04
C ALA A 187 4.47 -1.76 -8.45
N ILE A 188 5.26 -0.85 -9.03
CA ILE A 188 5.34 0.55 -8.57
C ILE A 188 4.00 1.26 -8.69
N TYR A 189 3.30 1.03 -9.80
CA TYR A 189 1.97 1.60 -10.03
C TYR A 189 0.93 0.97 -9.10
N LEU A 190 0.97 -0.35 -8.89
CA LEU A 190 0.08 -1.04 -7.95
C LEU A 190 0.27 -0.53 -6.52
N GLY A 191 1.53 -0.36 -6.10
CA GLY A 191 1.86 0.19 -4.79
C GLY A 191 1.40 1.62 -4.62
N PHE A 192 1.58 2.46 -5.65
CA PHE A 192 1.12 3.84 -5.62
C PHE A 192 -0.40 3.92 -5.46
N MET A 193 -1.13 3.12 -6.24
CA MET A 193 -2.59 3.01 -6.13
C MET A 193 -3.02 2.51 -4.75
N SER A 194 -2.34 1.50 -4.21
CA SER A 194 -2.58 1.01 -2.84
C SER A 194 -2.37 2.11 -1.80
N GLY A 195 -1.25 2.85 -1.87
CA GLY A 195 -0.94 3.96 -0.97
C GLY A 195 -1.99 5.06 -1.01
N VAL A 196 -2.46 5.44 -2.20
CA VAL A 196 -3.54 6.45 -2.37
C VAL A 196 -4.86 5.96 -1.77
N LEU A 197 -5.25 4.70 -2.04
CA LEU A 197 -6.49 4.14 -1.50
C LEU A 197 -6.47 4.06 0.04
N LEU A 198 -5.33 3.64 0.62
CA LEU A 198 -5.14 3.63 2.07
C LEU A 198 -5.18 5.05 2.66
N PHE A 199 -4.59 6.04 1.99
CA PHE A 199 -4.66 7.43 2.41
C PHE A 199 -6.10 7.94 2.43
N VAL A 200 -6.81 7.82 1.31
CA VAL A 200 -8.21 8.25 1.17
C VAL A 200 -9.08 7.54 2.21
N SER A 201 -8.85 6.25 2.43
CA SER A 201 -9.55 5.48 3.47
C SER A 201 -9.35 6.06 4.86
N GLY A 202 -8.10 6.26 5.26
CA GLY A 202 -7.76 6.79 6.58
C GLY A 202 -8.40 8.15 6.84
N PHE A 203 -8.29 9.08 5.88
CA PHE A 203 -8.90 10.41 5.98
C PHE A 203 -10.43 10.35 6.02
N SER A 204 -11.06 9.51 5.19
CA SER A 204 -12.52 9.38 5.16
C SER A 204 -13.07 8.89 6.50
N ILE A 205 -12.45 7.85 7.07
CA ILE A 205 -12.85 7.28 8.37
C ILE A 205 -12.64 8.29 9.49
N ILE A 206 -11.49 8.96 9.54
CA ILE A 206 -11.20 9.98 10.56
C ILE A 206 -12.21 11.13 10.46
N PHE A 207 -12.46 11.64 9.26
CA PHE A 207 -13.37 12.76 9.04
C PHE A 207 -14.82 12.41 9.40
N GLN A 208 -15.28 11.22 9.02
CA GLN A 208 -16.58 10.68 9.44
C GLN A 208 -16.76 10.72 10.97
N ILE A 209 -15.74 10.33 11.74
CA ILE A 209 -15.83 10.24 13.20
C ILE A 209 -15.92 11.64 13.82
N ILE A 210 -15.15 12.58 13.29
CA ILE A 210 -15.20 13.99 13.69
C ILE A 210 -16.59 14.56 13.41
N LEU A 211 -17.15 14.27 12.24
CA LEU A 211 -18.49 14.71 11.84
C LEU A 211 -19.56 14.13 12.78
N MET A 212 -19.51 12.83 13.04
CA MET A 212 -20.41 12.17 14.00
C MET A 212 -20.30 12.75 15.41
N LYS A 213 -19.10 13.14 15.86
CA LYS A 213 -18.90 13.80 17.15
C LYS A 213 -19.58 15.17 17.20
N LYS A 214 -19.47 15.97 16.13
CA LYS A 214 -20.18 17.25 16.02
C LYS A 214 -21.70 17.07 16.08
N ILE A 215 -22.24 16.11 15.33
CA ILE A 215 -23.68 15.77 15.33
C ILE A 215 -24.15 15.44 16.75
N THR A 216 -23.45 14.52 17.44
CA THR A 216 -23.85 14.10 18.79
C THR A 216 -23.85 15.28 19.79
N VAL A 217 -22.87 16.19 19.70
CA VAL A 217 -22.80 17.38 20.57
C VAL A 217 -23.95 18.35 20.27
N ALA A 218 -24.25 18.61 19.00
CA ALA A 218 -25.37 19.47 18.59
C ALA A 218 -26.72 18.94 19.12
N PHE A 219 -26.98 17.64 18.93
CA PHE A 219 -28.21 17.00 19.45
C PHE A 219 -28.29 17.03 20.98
N ARG A 220 -27.16 16.89 21.69
CA ARG A 220 -27.13 16.97 23.15
C ARG A 220 -27.39 18.39 23.64
N SER A 221 -26.90 19.41 22.94
CA SER A 221 -27.16 20.83 23.24
C SER A 221 -28.64 21.18 23.06
N ILE A 222 -29.28 20.70 21.99
CA ILE A 222 -30.71 20.93 21.73
C ILE A 222 -31.58 20.28 22.82
N ARG A 223 -31.21 19.09 23.31
CA ARG A 223 -31.95 18.38 24.37
C ARG A 223 -31.84 19.02 25.75
N ILE A 224 -30.83 19.87 26.00
CA ILE A 224 -30.59 20.49 27.32
C ILE A 224 -31.23 21.87 27.46
N SER A 225 -31.67 22.51 26.36
CA SER A 225 -32.41 23.78 26.45
C SER A 225 -33.84 23.48 26.93
N PRO A 226 -34.21 23.82 28.18
CA PRO A 226 -35.60 23.71 28.61
C PRO A 226 -36.40 24.82 27.91
N VAL A 227 -37.54 24.43 27.35
CA VAL A 227 -38.62 25.38 27.00
C VAL A 227 -39.29 25.82 28.28
#